data_AF-A0A832GYV4-F1
#
_entry.id   AF-A0A832GYV4-F1
#
_cell.length_a   1.000
_cell.length_b   1.000
_cell.length_c   1.000
_cell.angle_alpha   90.00
_cell.angle_beta   90.00
_cell.angle_gamma   90.00
#
_symmetry.space_group_name_H-M   'P 1'
#
loop_
_entity.id
_entity.type
_entity.pdbx_description
1 polymer ?
#
loop_
_entity_poly.entity_id
_entity_poly.type
_entity_poly.pdbx_seq_one_letter_code
_entity_poly.pdbx_strand_id
1 'polypeptide(L)'
;IQGVNRDIITLLGRMKYRSSYGQNVLNHSIEVAQLSSIMAAELGLDPMLAKRAGLFHDIGKTVDRSIEGPHAIIGFEIAKRCREHPIVCNAIGAHHDEMPMEHSIAVLVQAADAISGARPGARRESVEAYVKRLERLEAIATSFEGVAKTYAIQAGREVRVIVEQDKINDVLQDQLADDIAQKIQEEMEYPGQIKVNVIRERRSIAYAK
;
A
#
# COMPACT_ATOMS: atom_id res chain seq x y z
N ILE A 1 -26.64 11.77 6.67
CA ILE A 1 -27.01 11.59 5.25
C ILE A 1 -28.40 10.96 5.23
N GLN A 2 -29.35 11.54 4.50
CA GLN A 2 -30.73 11.06 4.40
C GLN A 2 -31.09 10.78 2.93
N GLY A 3 -32.18 10.07 2.67
CA GLY A 3 -32.65 9.82 1.30
C GLY A 3 -31.67 9.02 0.44
N VAL A 4 -31.06 7.97 0.99
CA VAL A 4 -30.16 7.09 0.23
C VAL A 4 -30.95 5.94 -0.36
N ASN A 5 -30.70 5.62 -1.64
CA ASN A 5 -31.32 4.48 -2.30
C ASN A 5 -30.95 3.17 -1.57
N ARG A 6 -31.89 2.22 -1.46
CA ARG A 6 -31.68 0.92 -0.80
C ARG A 6 -30.50 0.15 -1.40
N ASP A 7 -30.30 0.21 -2.71
CA ASP A 7 -29.20 -0.50 -3.37
C ASP A 7 -27.83 0.01 -2.89
N ILE A 8 -27.68 1.34 -2.77
CA ILE A 8 -26.47 1.96 -2.22
C ILE A 8 -26.30 1.56 -0.75
N ILE A 9 -27.37 1.54 0.05
CA ILE A 9 -27.30 1.10 1.45
C ILE A 9 -26.79 -0.35 1.54
N THR A 10 -27.26 -1.25 0.67
CA THR A 10 -26.78 -2.63 0.62
C THR A 10 -25.29 -2.72 0.26
N LEU A 11 -24.83 -1.93 -0.72
CA LEU A 11 -23.41 -1.89 -1.11
C LEU A 11 -22.53 -1.34 0.02
N LEU A 12 -22.94 -0.27 0.68
CA LEU A 12 -22.27 0.25 1.88
C LEU A 12 -22.19 -0.81 2.99
N GLY A 13 -23.26 -1.57 3.21
CA GLY A 13 -23.26 -2.68 4.15
C GLY A 13 -22.24 -3.77 3.79
N ARG A 14 -22.06 -4.08 2.51
CA ARG A 14 -21.04 -5.03 2.03
C ARG A 14 -19.62 -4.52 2.24
N MET A 15 -19.38 -3.20 2.20
CA MET A 15 -18.05 -2.63 2.46
C MET A 15 -17.52 -2.99 3.86
N LYS A 16 -18.41 -3.20 4.83
CA LYS A 16 -18.05 -3.63 6.19
C LYS A 16 -17.28 -4.95 6.19
N TYR A 17 -17.56 -5.82 5.23
CA TYR A 17 -16.98 -7.16 5.13
C TYR A 17 -15.88 -7.24 4.06
N ARG A 18 -15.44 -6.09 3.53
CA ARG A 18 -14.40 -6.01 2.50
C ARG A 18 -13.21 -5.22 3.03
N SER A 19 -12.02 -5.68 2.65
CA SER A 19 -10.78 -4.97 2.91
C SER A 19 -10.02 -4.71 1.61
N SER A 20 -9.30 -3.59 1.56
CA SER A 20 -8.38 -3.24 0.48
C SER A 20 -7.05 -2.83 1.12
N TYR A 21 -5.95 -3.47 0.71
CA TYR A 21 -4.62 -3.26 1.32
C TYR A 21 -4.63 -3.39 2.87
N GLY A 22 -5.44 -4.31 3.39
CA GLY A 22 -5.58 -4.53 4.83
C GLY A 22 -6.47 -3.52 5.57
N GLN A 23 -6.90 -2.43 4.93
CA GLN A 23 -7.83 -1.45 5.49
C GLN A 23 -9.27 -1.87 5.20
N ASN A 24 -10.16 -1.78 6.19
CA ASN A 24 -11.58 -2.02 5.98
C ASN A 24 -12.20 -0.92 5.10
N VAL A 25 -12.91 -1.31 4.03
CA VAL A 25 -13.41 -0.36 3.02
C VAL A 25 -14.48 0.58 3.58
N LEU A 26 -15.35 0.10 4.48
CA LEU A 26 -16.38 0.95 5.08
C LEU A 26 -15.77 1.98 6.01
N ASN A 27 -14.85 1.57 6.89
CA ASN A 27 -14.17 2.49 7.80
C ASN A 27 -13.39 3.55 7.02
N HIS A 28 -12.65 3.12 5.98
CA HIS A 28 -11.98 4.02 5.04
C HIS A 28 -12.97 5.03 4.44
N SER A 29 -14.10 4.57 3.90
CA SER A 29 -15.09 5.46 3.27
C SER A 29 -15.73 6.43 4.27
N ILE A 30 -15.90 6.04 5.54
CA ILE A 30 -16.37 6.93 6.61
C ILE A 30 -15.35 8.05 6.87
N GLU A 31 -14.06 7.73 6.91
CA GLU A 31 -12.99 8.70 7.10
C GLU A 31 -12.88 9.65 5.91
N VAL A 32 -12.92 9.13 4.68
CA VAL A 32 -12.96 9.92 3.45
C VAL A 32 -14.15 10.87 3.44
N ALA A 33 -15.34 10.41 3.87
CA ALA A 33 -16.53 11.23 4.00
C ALA A 33 -16.36 12.38 5.00
N GLN A 34 -15.74 12.12 6.16
CA GLN A 34 -15.46 13.14 7.17
C GLN A 34 -14.47 14.18 6.66
N LEU A 35 -13.34 13.75 6.08
CA LEU A 35 -12.32 14.63 5.53
C LEU A 35 -12.87 15.50 4.39
N SER A 36 -13.62 14.90 3.45
CA SER A 36 -14.26 15.62 2.34
C SER A 36 -15.23 16.68 2.85
N SER A 37 -16.02 16.35 3.88
CA SER A 37 -16.95 17.29 4.51
C SER A 37 -16.24 18.47 5.17
N ILE A 38 -15.12 18.22 5.86
CA ILE A 38 -14.35 19.27 6.53
C ILE A 38 -13.71 20.19 5.49
N MET A 39 -13.01 19.63 4.50
CA MET A 39 -12.39 20.43 3.43
C MET A 39 -13.42 21.25 2.65
N ALA A 40 -14.60 20.68 2.37
CA ALA A 40 -15.67 21.41 1.69
C ALA A 40 -16.17 22.60 2.52
N ALA A 41 -16.34 22.43 3.83
CA ALA A 41 -16.77 23.51 4.73
C ALA A 41 -15.76 24.67 4.76
N GLU A 42 -14.46 24.35 4.86
CA GLU A 42 -13.38 25.35 4.85
C GLU A 42 -13.28 26.12 3.53
N LEU A 43 -13.67 25.49 2.42
CA LEU A 43 -13.62 26.07 1.08
C LEU A 43 -14.95 26.70 0.63
N GLY A 44 -15.95 26.77 1.51
CA GLY A 44 -17.27 27.33 1.19
C GLY A 44 -18.10 26.51 0.20
N LEU A 45 -17.81 25.21 0.05
CA LEU A 45 -18.60 24.25 -0.73
C LEU A 45 -19.63 23.55 0.17
N ASP A 46 -20.61 22.86 -0.43
CA ASP A 46 -21.62 22.10 0.34
C ASP A 46 -20.98 20.91 1.08
N PRO A 47 -20.89 20.95 2.43
CA PRO A 47 -20.25 19.88 3.21
C PRO A 47 -21.02 18.57 3.16
N MET A 48 -22.35 18.63 3.05
CA MET A 48 -23.19 17.44 3.05
C MET A 48 -23.14 16.73 1.71
N LEU A 49 -23.02 17.48 0.61
CA LEU A 49 -22.79 16.92 -0.71
C LEU A 49 -21.41 16.24 -0.79
N ALA A 50 -20.36 16.89 -0.25
CA ALA A 50 -19.01 16.31 -0.19
C ALA A 50 -18.95 15.07 0.71
N LYS A 51 -19.60 15.10 1.87
CA LYS A 51 -19.70 13.95 2.78
C LYS A 51 -20.36 12.75 2.10
N ARG A 52 -21.42 13.00 1.33
CA ARG A 52 -22.14 11.96 0.59
C ARG A 52 -21.26 11.38 -0.52
N ALA A 53 -20.58 12.22 -1.29
CA ALA A 53 -19.64 11.78 -2.31
C ALA A 53 -18.49 10.93 -1.73
N GLY A 54 -17.86 11.41 -0.66
CA GLY A 54 -16.78 10.68 0.00
C GLY A 54 -17.22 9.33 0.58
N LEU A 55 -18.44 9.22 1.12
CA LEU A 55 -18.94 7.93 1.62
C LEU A 55 -19.17 6.92 0.48
N PHE A 56 -19.54 7.41 -0.71
CA PHE A 56 -19.96 6.55 -1.82
C PHE A 56 -18.84 6.22 -2.81
N HIS A 57 -17.68 6.89 -2.74
CA HIS A 57 -16.62 6.78 -3.76
C HIS A 57 -16.23 5.33 -4.09
N ASP A 58 -16.20 4.45 -3.08
CA ASP A 58 -15.72 3.07 -3.22
C ASP A 58 -16.82 2.01 -3.39
N ILE A 59 -18.11 2.37 -3.53
CA ILE A 59 -19.22 1.38 -3.55
C ILE A 59 -19.05 0.34 -4.66
N GLY A 60 -18.43 0.73 -5.77
CA GLY A 60 -18.11 -0.14 -6.90
C GLY A 60 -17.16 -1.27 -6.54
N LYS A 61 -16.35 -1.14 -5.47
CA LYS A 61 -15.54 -2.27 -4.99
C LYS A 61 -16.46 -3.42 -4.64
N THR A 62 -17.57 -3.20 -3.95
CA THR A 62 -18.42 -4.28 -3.38
C THR A 62 -19.33 -5.02 -4.37
N VAL A 63 -19.22 -4.69 -5.64
CA VAL A 63 -19.98 -5.31 -6.72
C VAL A 63 -19.34 -6.67 -7.06
N ASP A 64 -20.15 -7.56 -7.63
CA ASP A 64 -19.71 -8.91 -8.02
C ASP A 64 -18.61 -8.83 -9.09
N ARG A 65 -17.66 -9.78 -9.04
CA ARG A 65 -16.49 -9.82 -9.94
C ARG A 65 -16.85 -10.14 -11.39
N SER A 66 -18.10 -10.52 -11.67
CA SER A 66 -18.60 -10.72 -13.03
C SER A 66 -18.77 -9.43 -13.83
N ILE A 67 -18.73 -8.27 -13.16
CA ILE A 67 -18.77 -6.97 -13.82
C ILE A 67 -17.34 -6.50 -14.06
N GLU A 68 -16.93 -6.48 -15.32
CA GLU A 68 -15.64 -5.95 -15.75
C GLU A 68 -15.62 -4.41 -15.73
N GLY A 69 -14.51 -3.84 -15.27
CA GLY A 69 -14.25 -2.40 -15.31
C GLY A 69 -13.62 -1.84 -14.02
N PRO A 70 -13.12 -0.59 -14.06
CA PRO A 70 -12.63 0.10 -12.87
C PRO A 70 -13.75 0.30 -11.84
N HIS A 71 -13.44 0.15 -10.54
CA HIS A 71 -14.46 0.27 -9.50
C HIS A 71 -15.07 1.67 -9.43
N ALA A 72 -14.33 2.71 -9.79
CA ALA A 72 -14.81 4.09 -9.85
C ALA A 72 -15.94 4.23 -10.88
N ILE A 73 -15.73 3.70 -12.09
CA ILE A 73 -16.73 3.73 -13.17
C ILE A 73 -17.95 2.86 -12.82
N ILE A 74 -17.75 1.69 -12.23
CA ILE A 74 -18.85 0.84 -11.76
C ILE A 74 -19.67 1.58 -10.68
N GLY A 75 -19.00 2.24 -9.73
CA GLY A 75 -19.65 3.05 -8.71
C GLY A 75 -20.43 4.22 -9.28
N PHE A 76 -19.87 4.92 -10.28
CA PHE A 76 -20.52 6.00 -11.00
C PHE A 76 -21.84 5.56 -11.64
N GLU A 77 -21.82 4.46 -12.39
CA GLU A 77 -23.02 3.94 -13.08
C GLU A 77 -24.11 3.52 -12.09
N ILE A 78 -23.72 2.94 -10.96
CA ILE A 78 -24.66 2.57 -9.88
C ILE A 78 -25.28 3.83 -9.27
N ALA A 79 -24.47 4.82 -8.91
CA ALA A 79 -24.93 6.08 -8.32
C ALA A 79 -25.88 6.81 -9.27
N LYS A 80 -25.53 6.87 -10.56
CA LYS A 80 -26.35 7.46 -11.61
C LYS A 80 -27.69 6.74 -11.77
N ARG A 81 -27.70 5.40 -11.79
CA ARG A 81 -28.93 4.58 -11.82
C ARG A 81 -29.80 4.80 -10.59
N CYS A 82 -29.17 4.98 -9.42
CA CYS A 82 -29.84 5.30 -8.17
C CYS A 82 -30.33 6.75 -8.08
N ARG A 83 -30.13 7.56 -9.13
CA ARG A 83 -30.49 8.98 -9.23
C ARG A 83 -29.80 9.84 -8.16
N GLU A 84 -28.56 9.51 -7.84
CA GLU A 84 -27.72 10.37 -7.02
C GLU A 84 -27.41 11.69 -7.73
N HIS A 85 -27.05 12.71 -6.94
CA HIS A 85 -26.73 14.04 -7.45
C HIS A 85 -25.57 13.97 -8.47
N PRO A 86 -25.61 14.68 -9.61
CA PRO A 86 -24.56 14.61 -10.63
C PRO A 86 -23.14 14.81 -10.11
N ILE A 87 -22.95 15.76 -9.19
CA ILE A 87 -21.66 16.00 -8.49
C ILE A 87 -21.21 14.77 -7.69
N VAL A 88 -22.13 14.06 -7.02
CA VAL A 88 -21.80 12.83 -6.28
C VAL A 88 -21.40 11.74 -7.25
N CYS A 89 -22.15 11.56 -8.34
CA CYS A 89 -21.80 10.61 -9.40
C CYS A 89 -20.39 10.91 -9.93
N ASN A 90 -20.13 12.14 -10.41
CA ASN A 90 -18.82 12.53 -10.95
C ASN A 90 -17.69 12.31 -9.94
N ALA A 91 -17.87 12.69 -8.67
CA ALA A 91 -16.86 12.45 -7.64
C ALA A 91 -16.56 10.95 -7.44
N ILE A 92 -17.57 10.07 -7.54
CA ILE A 92 -17.36 8.61 -7.51
C ILE A 92 -16.63 8.14 -8.76
N GLY A 93 -16.96 8.65 -9.95
CA GLY A 93 -16.33 8.21 -11.19
C GLY A 93 -14.90 8.71 -11.40
N ALA A 94 -14.59 9.90 -10.87
CA ALA A 94 -13.34 10.61 -11.17
C ALA A 94 -12.26 10.45 -10.09
N HIS A 95 -12.52 9.80 -8.95
CA HIS A 95 -11.58 9.82 -7.82
C HIS A 95 -10.24 9.09 -8.07
N HIS A 96 -10.13 8.25 -9.11
CA HIS A 96 -8.87 7.69 -9.60
C HIS A 96 -8.57 8.10 -11.06
N ASP A 97 -9.08 9.27 -11.47
CA ASP A 97 -8.82 9.91 -12.76
C ASP A 97 -9.34 9.12 -13.99
N GLU A 98 -10.30 8.20 -13.82
CA GLU A 98 -10.93 7.48 -14.95
C GLU A 98 -11.89 8.35 -15.77
N MET A 99 -12.28 9.50 -15.24
CA MET A 99 -13.02 10.54 -15.96
C MET A 99 -12.66 11.93 -15.44
N PRO A 100 -12.93 13.00 -16.22
CA PRO A 100 -12.66 14.36 -15.78
C PRO A 100 -13.39 14.73 -14.48
N MET A 101 -12.71 15.44 -13.59
CA MET A 101 -13.33 16.06 -12.42
C MET A 101 -14.09 17.32 -12.85
N GLU A 102 -15.42 17.27 -12.80
CA GLU A 102 -16.30 18.35 -13.26
C GLU A 102 -16.61 19.36 -12.14
N HIS A 103 -16.31 19.01 -10.89
CA HIS A 103 -16.60 19.83 -9.72
C HIS A 103 -15.51 19.69 -8.66
N SER A 104 -15.24 20.76 -7.90
CA SER A 104 -14.19 20.77 -6.85
C SER A 104 -14.39 19.68 -5.79
N ILE A 105 -15.62 19.23 -5.55
CA ILE A 105 -15.90 18.10 -4.64
C ILE A 105 -15.23 16.81 -5.10
N ALA A 106 -15.10 16.55 -6.41
CA ALA A 106 -14.37 15.37 -6.91
C ALA A 106 -12.89 15.43 -6.51
N VAL A 107 -12.27 16.61 -6.63
CA VAL A 107 -10.89 16.86 -6.18
C VAL A 107 -10.76 16.62 -4.67
N LEU A 108 -11.73 17.11 -3.88
CA LEU A 108 -11.73 16.89 -2.42
C LEU A 108 -11.88 15.42 -2.04
N VAL A 109 -12.70 14.66 -2.75
CA VAL A 109 -12.87 13.22 -2.50
C VAL A 109 -11.57 12.47 -2.82
N GLN A 110 -10.92 12.78 -3.94
CA GLN A 110 -9.62 12.18 -4.27
C GLN A 110 -8.55 12.53 -3.22
N ALA A 111 -8.47 13.80 -2.81
CA ALA A 111 -7.54 14.22 -1.76
C ALA A 111 -7.83 13.50 -0.42
N ALA A 112 -9.10 13.37 -0.04
CA ALA A 112 -9.51 12.65 1.16
C ALA A 112 -9.19 11.15 1.10
N ASP A 113 -9.36 10.51 -0.06
CA ASP A 113 -8.98 9.10 -0.29
C ASP A 113 -7.47 8.89 -0.10
N ALA A 114 -6.66 9.76 -0.72
CA ALA A 114 -5.22 9.73 -0.58
C ALA A 114 -4.77 9.95 0.88
N ILE A 115 -5.33 10.94 1.57
CA ILE A 115 -5.04 11.21 2.99
C ILE A 115 -5.40 10.00 3.84
N SER A 116 -6.61 9.44 3.67
CA SER A 116 -7.07 8.29 4.47
C SER A 116 -6.16 7.07 4.30
N GLY A 117 -5.74 6.79 3.06
CA GLY A 117 -4.90 5.65 2.71
C GLY A 117 -3.42 5.80 3.07
N ALA A 118 -2.89 7.03 3.12
CA ALA A 118 -1.49 7.31 3.45
C ALA A 118 -1.17 7.35 4.95
N ARG A 119 -2.19 7.32 5.82
CA ARG A 119 -1.98 7.36 7.28
C ARG A 119 -1.12 6.17 7.75
N PRO A 120 -0.11 6.40 8.61
CA PRO A 120 0.68 5.32 9.18
C PRO A 120 -0.20 4.23 9.82
N GLY A 121 -0.05 2.99 9.37
CA GLY A 121 -0.82 1.85 9.86
C GLY A 121 -2.23 1.68 9.26
N ALA A 122 -2.71 2.58 8.39
CA ALA A 122 -4.01 2.45 7.73
C ALA A 122 -4.02 1.31 6.71
N ARG A 123 -3.00 1.28 5.84
CA ARG A 123 -2.75 0.16 4.94
C ARG A 123 -1.65 -0.70 5.55
N ARG A 124 -1.91 -2.01 5.64
CA ARG A 124 -0.85 -2.96 5.93
C ARG A 124 -0.04 -3.08 4.64
N GLU A 125 1.27 -2.86 4.73
CA GLU A 125 2.19 -3.28 3.68
C GLU A 125 1.81 -4.72 3.32
N SER A 126 1.54 -4.99 2.03
CA SER A 126 1.07 -6.32 1.66
C SER A 126 2.14 -7.31 2.08
N VAL A 127 1.77 -8.39 2.76
CA VAL A 127 2.72 -9.42 3.20
C VAL A 127 3.59 -9.86 2.02
N GLU A 128 3.02 -9.89 0.82
CA GLU A 128 3.74 -10.17 -0.42
C GLU A 128 4.77 -9.10 -0.80
N ALA A 129 4.46 -7.81 -0.73
CA ALA A 129 5.43 -6.74 -1.00
C ALA A 129 6.53 -6.73 0.06
N TYR A 130 6.18 -6.98 1.32
CA TYR A 130 7.12 -7.14 2.41
C TYR A 130 8.09 -8.32 2.15
N VAL A 131 7.55 -9.49 1.77
CA VAL A 131 8.34 -10.68 1.42
C VAL A 131 9.23 -10.39 0.21
N LYS A 132 8.69 -9.85 -0.90
CA LYS A 132 9.47 -9.48 -2.09
C LYS A 132 10.58 -8.50 -1.77
N ARG A 133 10.36 -7.56 -0.84
CA ARG A 133 11.41 -6.64 -0.39
C ARG A 133 12.53 -7.37 0.32
N LEU A 134 12.21 -8.29 1.24
CA LEU A 134 13.23 -9.10 1.93
C LEU A 134 13.98 -10.01 0.96
N GLU A 135 13.27 -10.66 0.03
CA GLU A 135 13.86 -11.50 -1.01
C GLU A 135 14.82 -10.69 -1.91
N ARG A 136 14.42 -9.46 -2.29
CA ARG A 136 15.29 -8.56 -3.07
C ARG A 136 16.54 -8.16 -2.28
N LEU A 137 16.40 -7.86 -0.99
CA LEU A 137 17.52 -7.51 -0.11
C LEU A 137 18.51 -8.68 0.01
N GLU A 138 18.01 -9.90 0.18
CA GLU A 138 18.83 -11.13 0.19
C GLU A 138 19.48 -11.39 -1.17
N ALA A 139 18.76 -11.17 -2.27
CA ALA A 139 19.28 -11.36 -3.61
C ALA A 139 20.44 -10.42 -3.95
N ILE A 140 20.37 -9.16 -3.53
CA ILE A 140 21.47 -8.20 -3.71
C ILE A 140 22.74 -8.71 -3.02
N ALA A 141 22.64 -9.09 -1.76
CA ALA A 141 23.78 -9.60 -1.01
C ALA A 141 24.29 -10.95 -1.56
N THR A 142 23.40 -11.84 -2.01
CA THR A 142 23.77 -13.14 -2.61
C THR A 142 24.47 -12.98 -3.95
N SER A 143 24.28 -11.85 -4.65
CA SER A 143 24.89 -11.61 -5.97
C SER A 143 26.41 -11.42 -5.94
N PHE A 144 27.01 -11.20 -4.78
CA PHE A 144 28.45 -11.00 -4.64
C PHE A 144 29.22 -12.31 -4.61
N GLU A 145 30.41 -12.30 -5.22
CA GLU A 145 31.27 -13.48 -5.27
C GLU A 145 31.77 -13.88 -3.87
N GLY A 146 31.81 -15.19 -3.61
CA GLY A 146 32.25 -15.74 -2.32
C GLY A 146 31.17 -15.71 -1.22
N VAL A 147 29.97 -15.20 -1.50
CA VAL A 147 28.81 -15.31 -0.61
C VAL A 147 28.18 -16.69 -0.75
N ALA A 148 28.08 -17.42 0.37
CA ALA A 148 27.47 -18.75 0.43
C ALA A 148 25.97 -18.68 0.74
N LYS A 149 25.57 -17.83 1.71
CA LYS A 149 24.17 -17.66 2.14
C LYS A 149 23.92 -16.25 2.66
N THR A 150 22.70 -15.77 2.54
CA THR A 150 22.27 -14.48 3.11
C THR A 150 20.94 -14.62 3.84
N TYR A 151 20.75 -13.79 4.86
CA TYR A 151 19.51 -13.73 5.63
C TYR A 151 19.16 -12.27 5.94
N ALA A 152 17.96 -11.84 5.56
CA ALA A 152 17.39 -10.60 6.03
C ALA A 152 16.72 -10.81 7.40
N ILE A 153 17.29 -10.20 8.45
CA ILE A 153 16.88 -10.34 9.85
C ILE A 153 16.35 -8.99 10.35
N GLN A 154 15.68 -9.00 11.51
CA GLN A 154 15.15 -7.80 12.17
C GLN A 154 14.22 -6.98 11.27
N ALA A 155 13.30 -7.67 10.59
CA ALA A 155 12.39 -7.07 9.63
C ALA A 155 13.11 -6.28 8.51
N GLY A 156 14.23 -6.80 8.01
CA GLY A 156 15.02 -6.20 6.94
C GLY A 156 15.96 -5.09 7.38
N ARG A 157 16.16 -4.88 8.69
CA ARG A 157 17.14 -3.91 9.23
C ARG A 157 18.53 -4.48 9.41
N GLU A 158 18.71 -5.78 9.29
CA GLU A 158 20.02 -6.43 9.24
C GLU A 158 20.05 -7.41 8.08
N VAL A 159 21.13 -7.39 7.29
CA VAL A 159 21.45 -8.45 6.33
C VAL A 159 22.67 -9.19 6.84
N ARG A 160 22.49 -10.48 7.14
CA ARG A 160 23.57 -11.36 7.57
C ARG A 160 24.06 -12.18 6.39
N VAL A 161 25.33 -12.04 6.08
CA VAL A 161 25.98 -12.62 4.90
C VAL A 161 26.99 -13.65 5.40
N ILE A 162 26.85 -14.90 4.98
CA ILE A 162 27.79 -15.98 5.30
C ILE A 162 28.65 -16.21 4.05
N VAL A 163 29.96 -16.12 4.21
CA VAL A 163 30.92 -16.26 3.11
C VAL A 163 31.66 -17.59 3.13
N GLU A 164 32.17 -18.00 1.98
CA GLU A 164 33.05 -19.15 1.83
C GLU A 164 34.45 -18.80 2.35
N GLN A 165 34.87 -19.44 3.45
CA GLN A 165 36.14 -19.15 4.13
C GLN A 165 37.38 -19.24 3.23
N ASP A 166 37.32 -20.10 2.21
CA ASP A 166 38.46 -20.46 1.36
C ASP A 166 38.64 -19.43 0.21
N LYS A 167 37.61 -18.63 -0.07
CA LYS A 167 37.61 -17.60 -1.13
C LYS A 167 37.76 -16.19 -0.57
N ILE A 168 37.25 -15.95 0.64
CA ILE A 168 37.26 -14.62 1.27
C ILE A 168 38.24 -14.60 2.44
N ASN A 169 39.20 -13.68 2.40
CA ASN A 169 40.09 -13.38 3.52
C ASN A 169 39.54 -12.21 4.35
N ASP A 170 40.18 -11.87 5.46
CA ASP A 170 39.67 -10.85 6.39
C ASP A 170 39.56 -9.46 5.73
N VAL A 171 40.51 -9.08 4.88
CA VAL A 171 40.49 -7.79 4.16
C VAL A 171 39.33 -7.74 3.15
N LEU A 172 39.14 -8.82 2.40
CA LEU A 172 38.03 -8.94 1.45
C LEU A 172 36.68 -9.00 2.16
N GLN A 173 36.63 -9.51 3.39
CA GLN A 173 35.40 -9.56 4.19
C GLN A 173 34.94 -8.15 4.58
N ASP A 174 35.86 -7.29 5.03
CA ASP A 174 35.55 -5.89 5.36
C ASP A 174 35.06 -5.14 4.12
N GLN A 175 35.77 -5.28 3.00
CA GLN A 175 35.39 -4.63 1.75
C GLN A 175 34.03 -5.12 1.23
N LEU A 176 33.77 -6.43 1.31
CA LEU A 176 32.48 -7.00 0.92
C LEU A 176 31.32 -6.44 1.75
N ALA A 177 31.53 -6.15 3.04
CA ALA A 177 30.51 -5.54 3.89
C ALA A 177 30.13 -4.13 3.39
N ASP A 178 31.14 -3.32 3.07
CA ASP A 178 30.96 -1.97 2.54
C ASP A 178 30.31 -1.97 1.15
N ASP A 179 30.78 -2.85 0.25
CA ASP A 179 30.27 -2.95 -1.12
C ASP A 179 28.78 -3.39 -1.14
N ILE A 180 28.41 -4.35 -0.28
CA ILE A 180 27.01 -4.77 -0.13
C ILE A 180 26.16 -3.62 0.41
N ALA A 181 26.64 -2.90 1.43
CA ALA A 181 25.92 -1.77 2.01
C ALA A 181 25.68 -0.67 0.97
N GLN A 182 26.69 -0.33 0.17
CA GLN A 182 26.58 0.64 -0.90
C GLN A 182 25.58 0.21 -1.97
N LYS A 183 25.64 -1.04 -2.44
CA LYS A 183 24.71 -1.54 -3.47
C LYS A 183 23.27 -1.57 -2.99
N ILE A 184 23.02 -1.91 -1.72
CA ILE A 184 21.69 -1.84 -1.12
C ILE A 184 21.17 -0.39 -1.12
N GLN A 185 22.04 0.58 -0.78
CA GLN A 185 21.69 2.00 -0.78
C GLN A 185 21.36 2.54 -2.17
N GLU A 186 22.02 2.03 -3.21
CA GLU A 186 21.79 2.45 -4.61
C GLU A 186 20.54 1.80 -5.23
N GLU A 187 20.26 0.53 -4.93
CA GLU A 187 19.20 -0.24 -5.61
C GLU A 187 17.86 -0.29 -4.86
N MET A 188 17.84 0.04 -3.56
CA MET A 188 16.66 -0.06 -2.71
C MET A 188 16.41 1.22 -1.92
N GLU A 189 15.19 1.74 -2.01
CA GLU A 189 14.71 2.75 -1.07
C GLU A 189 14.35 2.09 0.26
N TYR A 190 15.05 2.46 1.33
CA TYR A 190 14.77 1.95 2.67
C TYR A 190 14.71 3.07 3.70
N PRO A 191 13.64 3.14 4.53
CA PRO A 191 13.57 4.12 5.60
C PRO A 191 14.51 3.72 6.75
N GLY A 192 15.62 4.45 6.87
CA GLY A 192 16.60 4.29 7.95
C GLY A 192 17.85 3.52 7.52
N GLN A 193 18.59 3.00 8.50
CA GLN A 193 19.84 2.28 8.26
C GLN A 193 19.62 0.78 8.21
N ILE A 194 20.29 0.10 7.28
CA ILE A 194 20.39 -1.35 7.21
C ILE A 194 21.81 -1.73 7.66
N LYS A 195 21.90 -2.63 8.64
CA LYS A 195 23.18 -3.16 9.10
C LYS A 195 23.59 -4.35 8.21
N VAL A 196 24.75 -4.29 7.58
CA VAL A 196 25.35 -5.44 6.88
C VAL A 196 26.31 -6.14 7.83
N ASN A 197 26.16 -7.46 8.00
CA ASN A 197 26.97 -8.27 8.90
C ASN A 197 27.52 -9.46 8.12
N VAL A 198 28.79 -9.38 7.74
CA VAL A 198 29.48 -10.45 7.02
C VAL A 198 30.19 -11.36 8.01
N ILE A 199 29.89 -12.66 7.93
CA ILE A 199 30.39 -13.70 8.83
C ILE A 199 31.17 -14.73 8.02
N ARG A 200 32.45 -14.86 8.34
CA ARG A 200 33.30 -15.95 7.86
C ARG A 200 33.38 -17.03 8.92
N GLU A 201 32.95 -18.24 8.59
CA GLU A 201 32.88 -19.35 9.54
C GLU A 201 33.73 -20.54 9.06
N ARG A 202 34.59 -21.07 9.95
CA ARG A 202 35.28 -22.35 9.77
C ARG A 202 34.64 -23.44 10.61
N ARG A 203 34.17 -24.51 9.98
CA ARG A 203 33.61 -25.69 10.67
C ARG A 203 34.57 -26.87 10.58
N SER A 204 34.95 -27.40 11.75
CA SER A 204 35.70 -28.65 11.87
C SER A 204 34.83 -29.67 12.59
N ILE A 205 34.64 -30.84 11.99
CA ILE A 205 33.81 -31.92 12.54
C ILE A 205 34.70 -33.15 12.73
N ALA A 206 34.70 -33.72 13.93
CA ALA A 206 35.37 -34.97 14.25
C ALA A 206 34.39 -35.92 14.96
N TYR A 207 34.47 -37.20 14.64
CA TYR A 207 33.63 -38.22 15.25
C TYR A 207 34.51 -39.15 16.09
N ALA A 208 34.17 -39.31 17.36
CA ALA A 208 34.76 -40.34 18.22
C ALA A 208 33.98 -41.66 18.03
N LYS A 209 34.66 -42.79 18.21
CA LYS A 209 34.06 -44.12 18.28
C LYS A 209 33.85 -44.52 19.73
#